data_AF-A0A920TZQ2-F1
#
_entry.id   AF-A0A920TZQ2-F1
#
_cell.length_a   1.000
_cell.length_b   1.000
_cell.length_c   1.000
_cell.angle_alpha   90.00
_cell.angle_beta   90.00
_cell.angle_gamma   90.00
#
_symmetry.space_group_name_H-M   'P 1'
#
loop_
_entity.id
_entity.type
_entity.pdbx_description
1 polymer ?
#
loop_
_entity_poly.entity_id
_entity_poly.type
_entity_poly.pdbx_seq_one_letter_code
_entity_poly.pdbx_strand_id
1 'polypeptide(L)'
;MKEKLSLFTFALISIAFVFEKTSAFELSPGMGYLKAQRKIICSMEDNKPIVYWWYGRMYSRVQGEKDKLLFKVEGMNIRQCDTVKDSKRGNGYRMVSRELLFYQDPKTGEILDQWTNPWTGETVDVLHVANDPLIGVTSMNAMKKVNHLK
;
A
#
# COMPACT_ATOMS: atom_id res chain seq x y z
N MET A 1 63.49 -36.16 -29.69
CA MET A 1 62.19 -36.14 -30.40
C MET A 1 61.34 -35.03 -29.79
N LYS A 2 60.99 -34.03 -30.61
CA LYS A 2 60.18 -32.86 -30.26
C LYS A 2 58.74 -33.15 -30.67
N GLU A 3 57.80 -33.16 -29.73
CA GLU A 3 56.35 -33.21 -29.99
C GLU A 3 55.72 -32.15 -29.08
N LYS A 4 55.76 -30.89 -29.54
CA LYS A 4 54.60 -30.12 -30.01
C LYS A 4 53.53 -29.89 -28.95
N LEU A 5 53.73 -28.77 -28.26
CA LEU A 5 52.71 -27.94 -27.65
C LEU A 5 51.54 -27.74 -28.65
N SER A 6 50.33 -28.19 -28.32
CA SER A 6 49.12 -27.81 -29.06
C SER A 6 48.02 -27.46 -28.06
N LEU A 7 47.71 -26.17 -28.04
CA LEU A 7 46.44 -25.51 -27.72
C LEU A 7 45.37 -26.42 -27.11
N PHE A 8 44.96 -26.18 -25.86
CA PHE A 8 43.56 -26.17 -25.40
C PHE A 8 43.52 -26.06 -23.86
N THR A 9 44.05 -24.98 -23.30
CA THR A 9 43.99 -24.69 -21.85
C THR A 9 43.43 -23.30 -21.54
N PHE A 10 42.49 -22.85 -22.36
CA PHE A 10 41.66 -21.67 -22.03
C PHE A 10 40.22 -21.96 -22.46
N ALA A 11 39.58 -22.94 -21.82
CA ALA A 11 38.12 -22.98 -21.80
C ALA A 11 37.65 -21.91 -20.81
N LEU A 12 37.23 -20.80 -21.38
CA LEU A 12 36.58 -19.66 -20.75
C LEU A 12 35.65 -20.12 -19.62
N ILE A 13 35.98 -19.74 -18.38
CA ILE A 13 34.97 -19.53 -17.34
C ILE A 13 34.28 -18.21 -17.69
N SER A 14 33.32 -18.28 -18.62
CA SER A 14 32.35 -17.22 -18.81
C SER A 14 31.38 -17.29 -17.64
N ILE A 15 31.70 -16.62 -16.53
CA ILE A 15 30.70 -16.28 -15.51
C ILE A 15 29.72 -15.36 -16.22
N ALA A 16 28.62 -15.93 -16.72
CA ALA A 16 27.43 -15.18 -17.04
C ALA A 16 26.92 -14.63 -15.71
N PHE A 17 27.32 -13.41 -15.37
CA PHE A 17 26.57 -12.61 -14.42
C PHE A 17 25.18 -12.44 -15.03
N VAL A 18 24.26 -13.31 -14.61
CA VAL A 18 22.84 -13.06 -14.77
C VAL A 18 22.58 -11.85 -13.89
N PHE A 19 22.69 -10.66 -14.48
CA PHE A 19 22.09 -9.48 -13.90
C PHE A 19 20.59 -9.77 -13.88
N GLU A 20 20.08 -10.21 -12.73
CA GLU A 20 18.67 -10.06 -12.44
C GLU A 20 18.39 -8.57 -12.58
N LYS A 21 17.85 -8.18 -13.74
CA LYS A 21 17.17 -6.90 -13.86
C LYS A 21 16.08 -6.94 -12.81
N THR A 22 16.33 -6.30 -11.67
CA THR A 22 15.26 -5.83 -10.81
C THR A 22 14.34 -5.03 -11.72
N SER A 23 13.24 -5.67 -12.10
CA SER A 23 12.17 -5.06 -12.87
C SER A 23 11.45 -4.12 -11.92
N ALA A 24 12.03 -2.93 -11.71
CA ALA A 24 11.30 -1.83 -11.12
C ALA A 24 10.01 -1.63 -11.94
N PHE A 25 8.88 -1.42 -11.27
CA PHE A 25 7.64 -1.13 -11.98
C PHE A 25 7.86 0.10 -12.86
N GLU A 26 7.72 -0.07 -14.16
CA GLU A 26 7.74 1.06 -15.08
C GLU A 26 6.49 1.92 -14.75
N LEU A 27 6.71 3.10 -14.18
CA LEU A 27 5.65 4.02 -13.78
C LEU A 27 5.10 4.81 -14.98
N SER A 28 4.95 4.16 -16.12
CA SER A 28 4.36 4.79 -17.30
C SER A 28 2.85 4.99 -17.09
N PRO A 29 2.27 6.11 -17.60
CA PRO A 29 0.83 6.38 -17.57
C PRO A 29 -0.03 5.18 -17.99
N GLY A 30 -1.02 4.84 -17.16
CA GLY A 30 -1.94 3.73 -17.40
C GLY A 30 -1.56 2.45 -16.65
N MET A 31 -1.22 1.38 -17.40
CA MET A 31 -1.04 0.03 -16.85
C MET A 31 0.11 -0.06 -15.83
N GLY A 32 1.19 0.70 -16.03
CA GLY A 32 2.32 0.76 -15.11
C GLY A 32 1.90 1.23 -13.72
N TYR A 33 1.24 2.38 -13.65
CA TYR A 33 0.70 2.91 -12.40
C TYR A 33 -0.34 2.00 -11.75
N LEU A 34 -1.23 1.37 -12.52
CA LEU A 34 -2.22 0.45 -11.93
C LEU A 34 -1.58 -0.75 -11.25
N LYS A 35 -0.56 -1.36 -11.89
CA LYS A 35 0.14 -2.50 -11.30
C LYS A 35 0.97 -2.07 -10.08
N ALA A 36 1.65 -0.92 -10.15
CA ALA A 36 2.38 -0.38 -9.02
C ALA A 36 1.44 -0.06 -7.84
N GLN A 37 0.31 0.58 -8.10
CA GLN A 37 -0.69 0.88 -7.09
C GLN A 37 -1.25 -0.41 -6.47
N ARG A 38 -1.64 -1.40 -7.29
CA ARG A 38 -2.09 -2.71 -6.81
C ARG A 38 -1.05 -3.33 -5.88
N LYS A 39 0.23 -3.35 -6.28
CA LYS A 39 1.32 -3.93 -5.48
C LYS A 39 1.51 -3.23 -4.13
N ILE A 40 1.29 -1.91 -4.07
CA ILE A 40 1.38 -1.14 -2.82
C ILE A 40 0.24 -1.53 -1.87
N ILE A 41 -0.98 -1.70 -2.40
CA ILE A 41 -2.17 -1.80 -1.55
C ILE A 41 -2.69 -3.22 -1.33
N CYS A 42 -2.35 -4.19 -2.19
CA CYS A 42 -2.84 -5.57 -2.14
C CYS A 42 -1.90 -6.57 -2.86
N SER A 43 -2.26 -7.86 -2.83
CA SER A 43 -1.54 -8.90 -3.57
C SER A 43 -1.64 -8.70 -5.09
N MET A 44 -0.56 -9.02 -5.80
CA MET A 44 -0.56 -9.16 -7.26
C MET A 44 -1.16 -10.48 -7.74
N GLU A 45 -1.25 -11.47 -6.86
CA GLU A 45 -2.00 -12.71 -7.09
C GLU A 45 -3.49 -12.45 -6.80
N ASP A 46 -4.36 -12.89 -7.69
CA ASP A 46 -5.81 -12.72 -7.55
C ASP A 46 -6.34 -13.54 -6.36
N ASN A 47 -7.30 -12.96 -5.64
CA ASN A 47 -7.99 -13.56 -4.50
C ASN A 47 -7.09 -13.94 -3.32
N LYS A 48 -5.84 -13.46 -3.29
CA LYS A 48 -4.93 -13.63 -2.16
C LYS A 48 -5.07 -12.47 -1.17
N PRO A 49 -5.56 -12.72 0.06
CA PRO A 49 -5.62 -11.70 1.09
C PRO A 49 -4.21 -11.34 1.56
N ILE A 50 -4.01 -10.06 1.89
CA ILE A 50 -2.82 -9.57 2.59
C ILE A 50 -3.21 -8.71 3.78
N VAL A 51 -2.30 -8.63 4.75
CA VAL A 51 -2.37 -7.65 5.84
C VAL A 51 -1.72 -6.35 5.36
N TYR A 52 -2.46 -5.25 5.47
CA TYR A 52 -1.95 -3.90 5.28
C TYR A 52 -2.00 -3.19 6.64
N TRP A 53 -0.86 -2.85 7.22
CA TRP A 53 -0.75 -2.25 8.55
C TRP A 53 -0.23 -0.82 8.49
N TRP A 54 -0.71 0.03 9.40
CA TRP A 54 -0.24 1.40 9.55
C TRP A 54 -0.37 1.88 10.99
N TYR A 55 0.39 2.91 11.29
CA TYR A 55 0.31 3.66 12.54
C TYR A 55 0.47 5.15 12.26
N GLY A 56 0.03 5.98 13.19
CA GLY A 56 0.04 7.42 12.99
C GLY A 56 -0.26 8.24 14.22
N ARG A 57 -0.36 9.55 13.99
CA ARG A 57 -0.70 10.55 14.98
C ARG A 57 -1.85 11.38 14.41
N MET A 58 -2.95 11.46 15.15
CA MET A 58 -4.14 12.21 14.76
C MET A 58 -4.15 13.55 15.49
N TYR A 59 -4.12 14.62 14.71
CA TYR A 59 -4.10 16.00 15.21
C TYR A 59 -5.44 16.68 15.00
N SER A 60 -5.77 17.61 15.90
CA SER A 60 -6.87 18.54 15.71
C SER A 60 -6.58 19.52 14.58
N ARG A 61 -7.64 20.11 14.02
CA ARG A 61 -7.53 21.27 13.13
C ARG A 61 -8.62 22.28 13.48
N VAL A 62 -8.21 23.37 14.13
CA VAL A 62 -9.09 24.46 14.57
C VAL A 62 -8.45 25.79 14.16
N GLN A 63 -9.22 26.67 13.51
CA GLN A 63 -8.70 27.94 13.03
C GLN A 63 -8.24 28.83 14.20
N GLY A 64 -7.02 29.36 14.12
CA GLY A 64 -6.46 30.25 15.15
C GLY A 64 -5.81 29.52 16.33
N GLU A 65 -5.85 28.19 16.38
CA GLU A 65 -5.18 27.38 17.39
C GLU A 65 -4.04 26.55 16.76
N LYS A 66 -3.03 26.23 17.58
CA LYS A 66 -2.04 25.23 17.18
C LYS A 66 -2.68 23.84 17.22
N ASP A 67 -2.45 23.04 16.18
CA ASP A 67 -2.84 21.64 16.10
C ASP A 67 -2.39 20.87 17.37
N LYS A 68 -3.34 20.23 18.05
CA LYS A 68 -3.14 19.42 19.25
C LYS A 68 -3.09 17.95 18.86
N LEU A 69 -2.14 17.19 19.39
CA LEU A 69 -2.13 15.73 19.24
C LEU A 69 -3.27 15.14 20.08
N LEU A 70 -4.30 14.60 19.42
CA LEU A 70 -5.46 14.04 20.09
C LEU A 70 -5.26 12.56 20.40
N PHE A 71 -4.75 11.81 19.42
CA PHE A 71 -4.58 10.36 19.51
C PHE A 71 -3.30 9.93 18.83
N LYS A 72 -2.69 8.86 19.35
CA LYS A 72 -1.94 7.93 18.48
C LYS A 72 -2.96 6.98 17.85
N VAL A 73 -2.65 6.45 16.68
CA VAL A 73 -3.52 5.48 16.04
C VAL A 73 -2.70 4.32 15.51
N GLU A 74 -3.29 3.13 15.57
CA GLU A 74 -2.76 1.94 14.95
C GLU A 74 -3.90 1.22 14.24
N GLY A 75 -3.67 0.81 13.00
CA GLY A 75 -4.70 0.22 12.18
C GLY A 75 -4.16 -0.88 11.28
N MET A 76 -5.09 -1.75 10.89
CA MET A 76 -4.81 -2.80 9.93
C MET A 76 -5.99 -3.00 9.01
N ASN A 77 -5.72 -3.54 7.83
CA ASN A 77 -6.73 -3.91 6.89
C ASN A 77 -6.37 -5.26 6.25
N ILE A 78 -7.36 -6.14 6.14
CA ILE A 78 -7.25 -7.33 5.31
C ILE A 78 -7.76 -6.99 3.91
N ARG A 79 -6.85 -6.94 2.94
CA ARG A 79 -7.14 -6.54 1.56
C ARG A 79 -6.97 -7.71 0.61
N GLN A 80 -7.97 -7.91 -0.25
CA GLN A 80 -7.92 -8.89 -1.33
C GLN A 80 -8.25 -8.19 -2.64
N CYS A 81 -7.44 -8.43 -3.67
CA CYS A 81 -7.65 -7.89 -5.01
C CYS A 81 -7.93 -9.00 -6.01
N ASP A 82 -8.73 -8.67 -7.02
CA ASP A 82 -9.06 -9.55 -8.14
C ASP A 82 -9.06 -8.75 -9.43
N THR A 83 -8.52 -9.33 -10.50
CA THR A 83 -8.37 -8.66 -11.80
C THR A 83 -9.73 -8.49 -12.46
N VAL A 84 -10.03 -7.29 -12.95
CA VAL A 84 -11.28 -6.99 -13.67
C VAL A 84 -10.96 -6.51 -15.08
N LYS A 85 -11.71 -7.01 -16.06
CA LYS A 85 -11.69 -6.52 -17.44
C LYS A 85 -13.04 -5.91 -17.76
N ASP A 86 -13.07 -4.62 -18.07
CA ASP A 86 -14.27 -3.88 -18.45
C ASP A 86 -14.13 -3.38 -19.89
N SER A 87 -15.14 -3.58 -20.71
CA SER A 87 -15.12 -3.22 -22.14
C SER A 87 -15.04 -1.71 -22.39
N LYS A 88 -15.50 -0.88 -21.44
CA LYS A 88 -15.47 0.58 -21.52
C LYS A 88 -14.33 1.18 -20.69
N ARG A 89 -13.94 0.55 -19.58
CA ARG A 89 -12.94 1.08 -18.62
C ARG A 89 -11.56 0.45 -18.73
N GLY A 90 -11.44 -0.65 -19.48
CA GLY A 90 -10.23 -1.44 -19.66
C GLY A 90 -9.93 -2.35 -18.47
N ASN A 91 -8.71 -2.88 -18.46
CA ASN A 91 -8.17 -3.65 -17.34
C ASN A 91 -8.09 -2.82 -16.05
N GLY A 92 -8.29 -3.50 -14.93
CA GLY A 92 -8.25 -2.94 -13.60
C GLY A 92 -8.24 -4.04 -12.54
N TYR A 93 -8.52 -3.67 -11.31
CA TYR A 93 -8.73 -4.60 -10.21
C TYR A 93 -9.89 -4.13 -9.34
N ARG A 94 -10.62 -5.08 -8.78
CA ARG A 94 -11.53 -4.85 -7.66
C ARG A 94 -10.80 -5.20 -6.37
N MET A 95 -11.03 -4.42 -5.33
CA MET A 95 -10.56 -4.70 -3.99
C MET A 95 -11.77 -4.93 -3.09
N VAL A 96 -11.68 -5.96 -2.25
CA VAL A 96 -12.51 -6.11 -1.06
C VAL A 96 -11.63 -5.96 0.16
N SER A 97 -12.11 -5.24 1.18
CA SER A 97 -11.27 -4.88 2.32
C SER A 97 -12.06 -4.77 3.62
N ARG A 98 -11.42 -5.08 4.74
CA ARG A 98 -11.96 -4.85 6.09
C ARG A 98 -10.88 -4.23 6.96
N GLU A 99 -11.22 -3.15 7.63
CA GLU A 99 -10.35 -2.26 8.39
C GLU A 99 -10.68 -2.30 9.88
N LEU A 100 -9.61 -2.31 10.68
CA LEU A 100 -9.61 -2.01 12.10
C LEU A 100 -8.72 -0.78 12.34
N LEU A 101 -9.18 0.16 13.17
CA LEU A 101 -8.36 1.28 13.66
C LEU A 101 -8.62 1.46 15.15
N PHE A 102 -7.54 1.41 15.93
CA PHE A 102 -7.56 1.68 17.35
C PHE A 102 -7.05 3.08 17.65
N TYR A 103 -7.76 3.77 18.52
CA TYR A 103 -7.34 5.06 19.07
C TYR A 103 -6.57 4.80 20.35
N GLN A 104 -5.41 5.43 20.46
CA GLN A 104 -4.48 5.27 21.56
C GLN A 104 -4.21 6.60 22.24
N ASP A 105 -3.93 6.53 23.54
CA ASP A 105 -3.57 7.70 24.35
C ASP A 105 -2.33 8.39 23.73
N PRO A 106 -2.38 9.72 23.52
CA PRO A 106 -1.29 10.43 22.85
C PRO A 106 0.02 10.44 23.67
N LYS A 107 -0.03 10.22 24.99
CA LYS A 107 1.12 10.15 25.89
C LYS A 107 1.59 8.70 26.03
N THR A 108 0.75 7.81 26.53
CA THR A 108 1.13 6.43 26.89
C THR A 108 1.15 5.48 25.69
N GLY A 109 0.24 5.67 24.72
CA GLY A 109 0.03 4.73 23.61
C GLY A 109 -0.87 3.55 23.93
N GLU A 110 -1.49 3.51 25.11
CA GLU A 110 -2.50 2.51 25.47
C GLU A 110 -3.79 2.73 24.68
N ILE A 111 -4.52 1.64 24.42
CA ILE A 111 -5.83 1.70 23.75
C ILE A 111 -6.82 2.44 24.65
N LEU A 112 -7.54 3.40 24.07
CA LEU A 112 -8.48 4.24 24.82
C LEU A 112 -9.88 3.64 24.85
N ASP A 113 -10.43 3.44 26.04
CA ASP A 113 -11.86 3.16 26.23
C ASP A 113 -12.69 4.44 26.28
N GLN A 114 -12.13 5.52 26.85
CA GLN A 114 -12.77 6.83 26.99
C GLN A 114 -11.84 7.95 26.57
N TRP A 115 -12.41 9.04 26.09
CA TRP A 115 -11.69 10.23 25.66
C TRP A 115 -12.34 11.50 26.19
N THR A 116 -11.53 12.38 26.79
CA THR A 116 -11.97 13.72 27.21
C THR A 116 -11.70 14.73 26.12
N ASN A 117 -12.74 15.37 25.62
CA ASN A 117 -12.65 16.42 24.62
C ASN A 117 -11.96 17.67 25.23
N PRO A 118 -10.83 18.15 24.68
CA PRO A 118 -10.06 19.23 25.27
C PRO A 118 -10.70 20.62 25.11
N TRP A 119 -11.78 20.75 24.34
CA TRP A 119 -12.52 22.01 24.15
C TRP A 119 -13.79 22.07 24.98
N THR A 120 -14.50 20.95 25.16
CA THR A 120 -15.75 20.90 25.95
C THR A 120 -15.54 20.39 27.37
N GLY A 121 -14.46 19.64 27.63
CA GLY A 121 -14.21 18.94 28.89
C GLY A 121 -15.06 17.69 29.10
N GLU A 122 -15.92 17.34 28.14
CA GLU A 122 -16.78 16.16 28.21
C GLU A 122 -15.98 14.89 27.94
N THR A 123 -16.23 13.84 28.72
CA THR A 123 -15.68 12.50 28.51
C THR A 123 -16.70 11.61 27.82
N VAL A 124 -16.29 10.99 26.71
CA VAL A 124 -17.13 10.10 25.90
C VAL A 124 -16.44 8.75 25.72
N ASP A 125 -17.22 7.70 25.49
CA ASP A 125 -16.70 6.39 25.12
C ASP A 125 -16.10 6.45 23.71
N VAL A 126 -14.96 5.79 23.53
CA VAL A 126 -14.25 5.76 22.26
C VAL A 126 -14.81 4.63 21.40
N LEU A 127 -15.21 4.98 20.18
CA LEU A 127 -15.58 4.00 19.17
C LEU A 127 -14.38 3.78 18.25
N HIS A 128 -13.72 2.63 18.42
CA HIS A 128 -12.72 2.18 17.46
C HIS A 128 -13.36 1.85 16.11
N VAL A 129 -12.58 1.98 15.04
CA VAL A 129 -13.08 1.63 13.70
C VAL A 129 -13.03 0.12 13.56
N ALA A 130 -14.17 -0.48 13.25
CA ALA A 130 -14.27 -1.84 12.75
C ALA A 130 -15.30 -1.82 11.63
N ASN A 131 -14.85 -1.59 10.40
CA ASN A 131 -15.80 -1.43 9.29
C ASN A 131 -16.41 -2.78 8.88
N ASP A 132 -17.58 -2.69 8.24
CA ASP A 132 -18.10 -3.77 7.41
C ASP A 132 -17.32 -3.82 6.08
N PRO A 133 -17.29 -4.97 5.39
CA PRO A 133 -16.50 -5.13 4.17
C PRO A 133 -16.82 -4.06 3.11
N LEU A 134 -15.79 -3.34 2.68
CA LEU A 134 -15.87 -2.31 1.65
C LEU A 134 -15.35 -2.84 0.31
N ILE A 135 -16.03 -2.45 -0.79
CA ILE A 135 -15.67 -2.82 -2.17
C ILE A 135 -15.23 -1.57 -2.93
N GLY A 136 -14.02 -1.60 -3.48
CA GLY A 136 -13.49 -0.58 -4.38
C GLY A 136 -13.19 -1.13 -5.77
N VAL A 137 -13.43 -0.36 -6.83
CA VAL A 137 -13.08 -0.75 -8.22
C VAL A 137 -12.19 0.32 -8.84
N THR A 138 -11.00 -0.08 -9.27
CA THR A 138 -10.04 0.80 -9.92
C THR A 138 -9.75 0.31 -11.34
N SER A 139 -9.81 1.21 -12.33
CA SER A 139 -9.65 0.88 -13.75
C SER A 139 -8.80 1.91 -14.50
N MET A 140 -8.22 1.53 -15.64
CA MET A 140 -7.33 2.39 -16.45
C MET A 140 -7.94 3.75 -16.77
N ASN A 141 -9.20 3.78 -17.23
CA ASN A 141 -9.83 5.03 -17.64
C ASN A 141 -10.20 5.97 -16.48
N ALA A 142 -10.28 5.46 -15.24
CA ALA A 142 -10.42 6.32 -14.05
C ALA A 142 -9.13 7.10 -13.78
N MET A 143 -7.97 6.48 -13.98
CA MET A 143 -6.66 7.11 -13.78
C MET A 143 -6.30 8.11 -14.89
N LYS A 144 -6.80 7.90 -16.13
CA LYS A 144 -6.61 8.87 -17.22
C LYS A 144 -7.32 10.20 -16.94
N LYS A 145 -8.53 10.19 -16.35
CA LYS A 145 -9.28 11.42 -16.02
C LYS A 145 -8.54 12.35 -15.05
N VAL A 146 -7.79 11.79 -14.09
CA VAL A 146 -7.02 12.58 -13.12
C VAL A 146 -5.87 13.36 -13.77
N ASN A 147 -5.29 12.83 -14.85
CA ASN A 147 -4.19 13.49 -15.56
C ASN A 147 -4.63 14.66 -16.46
N HIS A 148 -5.93 14.83 -16.70
CA HIS A 148 -6.48 15.94 -17.47
C HIS A 148 -6.95 17.13 -16.60
N LEU A 149 -6.75 17.05 -15.28
CA LEU A 149 -7.06 18.12 -14.32
C LEU A 149 -5.83 18.93 -13.90
N LYS A 150 -4.76 18.88 -14.69
CA LYS A 150 -3.60 19.78 -14.58
C LYS A 150 -3.67 20.84 -15.65
#